data_AF-A0A3S2BI82-F1
#
_entry.id   AF-A0A3S2BI82-F1
#
_cell.length_a   1.000
_cell.length_b   1.000
_cell.length_c   1.000
_cell.angle_alpha   90.00
_cell.angle_beta   90.00
_cell.angle_gamma   90.00
#
_symmetry.space_group_name_H-M   'P 1'
#
loop_
_entity.id
_entity.type
_entity.pdbx_description
1 polymer ?
#
loop_
_entity_poly.entity_id
_entity_poly.type
_entity_poly.pdbx_seq_one_letter_code
_entity_poly.pdbx_strand_id
1 'polypeptide(L)'
;TYVAEHAPDDRRGFYTSWIQTTATLGLFLSLIIILGVQAMLSKEDFAAWGWRIPFLVSVILLGVSVWIRLTLSESPTFQRMKDEGKGSKAPLTEAFGQWKNAKIAILALLGLTAGQAVVWYSGQFYALFFLQNVLKVDLQTVNILIAIALALGSIFFVVFGWLSDKIGRKPIIMAGLALAIFTYFPLFKA
;
A
#
# COMPACT_ATOMS: atom_id res chain seq x y z
N THR A 1 6.75 -2.87 -9.83
CA THR A 1 7.58 -3.66 -10.77
C THR A 1 8.86 -2.91 -11.12
N TYR A 2 8.79 -1.69 -11.67
CA TYR A 2 9.97 -0.88 -12.03
C TYR A 2 11.10 -0.81 -10.97
N VAL A 3 10.77 -0.45 -9.73
CA VAL A 3 11.75 -0.35 -8.63
C VAL A 3 12.30 -1.72 -8.23
N ALA A 4 11.47 -2.77 -8.25
CA ALA A 4 11.91 -4.12 -7.91
C ALA A 4 12.91 -4.67 -8.95
N GLU A 5 12.79 -4.22 -10.20
CA GLU A 5 13.66 -4.60 -11.31
C GLU A 5 15.00 -3.85 -11.30
N HIS A 6 15.06 -2.62 -10.79
CA HIS A 6 16.30 -1.84 -10.64
C HIS A 6 16.99 -2.03 -9.29
N ALA A 7 16.29 -2.59 -8.30
CA ALA A 7 16.84 -2.79 -6.97
C ALA A 7 17.86 -3.95 -6.97
N PRO A 8 19.02 -3.77 -6.29
CA PRO A 8 19.98 -4.85 -6.02
C PRO A 8 19.27 -6.07 -5.42
N ASP A 9 19.66 -7.28 -5.85
CA ASP A 9 19.01 -8.54 -5.46
C ASP A 9 18.91 -8.73 -3.94
N ASP A 10 19.88 -8.20 -3.18
CA ASP A 10 20.00 -8.26 -1.72
C ASP A 10 19.15 -7.20 -0.97
N ARG A 11 18.52 -6.26 -1.68
CA ARG A 11 17.77 -5.13 -1.08
C ARG A 11 16.39 -4.92 -1.70
N ARG A 12 15.91 -5.87 -2.49
CA ARG A 12 14.62 -5.74 -3.20
C ARG A 12 13.47 -5.51 -2.23
N GLY A 13 13.43 -6.18 -1.08
CA GLY A 13 12.40 -6.04 -0.05
C GLY A 13 12.37 -4.63 0.52
N PHE A 14 13.51 -4.08 0.90
CA PHE A 14 13.67 -2.71 1.39
C PHE A 14 13.21 -1.65 0.37
N TYR A 15 13.61 -1.77 -0.90
CA TYR A 15 13.17 -0.81 -1.93
C TYR A 15 11.68 -0.96 -2.25
N THR A 16 11.14 -2.19 -2.25
CA THR A 16 9.70 -2.39 -2.45
C THR A 16 8.86 -1.93 -1.26
N SER A 17 9.36 -2.06 -0.03
CA SER A 17 8.66 -1.55 1.14
C SER A 17 8.65 -0.03 1.16
N TRP A 18 9.68 0.64 0.65
CA TRP A 18 9.67 2.10 0.47
C TRP A 18 8.53 2.57 -0.46
N ILE A 19 8.22 1.81 -1.52
CA ILE A 19 7.06 2.09 -2.38
C ILE A 19 5.76 1.98 -1.58
N GLN A 20 5.60 0.91 -0.79
CA GLN A 20 4.41 0.74 0.05
C GLN A 20 4.28 1.88 1.07
N THR A 21 5.41 2.29 1.67
CA THR A 21 5.50 3.44 2.57
C THR A 21 5.07 4.73 1.88
N THR A 22 5.44 4.97 0.61
CA THR A 22 5.02 6.18 -0.10
C THR A 22 3.50 6.28 -0.28
N ALA A 23 2.81 5.15 -0.51
CA ALA A 23 1.35 5.13 -0.60
C ALA A 23 0.71 5.50 0.76
N THR A 24 1.23 4.91 1.84
CA THR A 24 0.82 5.20 3.22
C THR A 24 1.10 6.65 3.60
N LEU A 25 2.27 7.19 3.25
CA LEU A 25 2.64 8.59 3.48
C LEU A 25 1.74 9.55 2.70
N GLY A 26 1.32 9.19 1.48
CA GLY A 26 0.36 9.99 0.72
C GLY A 26 -0.99 10.09 1.42
N LEU A 27 -1.51 8.98 1.95
CA LEU A 27 -2.73 8.97 2.76
C LEU A 27 -2.56 9.79 4.05
N PHE A 28 -1.43 9.63 4.73
CA PHE A 28 -1.11 10.37 5.94
C PHE A 28 -0.99 11.88 5.71
N LEU A 29 -0.31 12.30 4.64
CA LEU A 29 -0.21 13.71 4.24
C LEU A 29 -1.58 14.29 3.91
N SER A 30 -2.42 13.53 3.21
CA SER A 30 -3.82 13.92 2.94
C SER A 30 -4.59 14.15 4.24
N LEU A 31 -4.48 13.24 5.20
CA LEU A 31 -5.12 13.40 6.52
C LEU A 31 -4.62 14.63 7.27
N ILE A 32 -3.30 14.92 7.26
CA ILE A 32 -2.75 16.13 7.88
C ILE A 32 -3.33 17.39 7.25
N ILE A 33 -3.40 17.46 5.92
CA ILE A 33 -3.97 18.60 5.21
C ILE A 33 -5.44 18.79 5.58
N ILE A 34 -6.22 17.70 5.58
CA ILE A 34 -7.64 17.72 5.95
C ILE A 34 -7.83 18.20 7.40
N LEU A 35 -7.04 17.68 8.34
CA LEU A 35 -7.11 18.06 9.75
C LEU A 35 -6.66 19.52 9.96
N GLY A 36 -5.61 19.96 9.27
CA GLY A 36 -5.14 21.35 9.32
C GLY A 36 -6.20 22.32 8.82
N VAL A 37 -6.87 22.00 7.71
CA VAL A 37 -7.97 22.83 7.18
C VAL A 37 -9.17 22.84 8.14
N GLN A 38 -9.54 21.68 8.71
CA GLN A 38 -10.62 21.60 9.70
C GLN A 38 -10.30 22.32 11.02
N ALA A 39 -9.03 22.45 11.39
CA ALA A 39 -8.62 23.20 12.58
C ALA A 39 -8.71 24.72 12.37
N MET A 40 -8.65 25.19 11.12
CA MET A 40 -8.71 26.61 10.76
C MET A 40 -10.11 27.10 10.40
N LEU A 41 -11.05 26.18 10.11
CA LEU A 41 -12.40 26.50 9.64
C LEU A 41 -13.47 25.97 10.61
N SER A 42 -14.61 26.65 10.65
CA SER A 42 -15.82 26.12 11.30
C SER A 42 -16.34 24.88 10.55
N LYS A 43 -17.16 24.05 11.21
CA LYS A 43 -17.79 22.90 10.55
C LYS A 43 -18.69 23.31 9.39
N GLU A 44 -19.38 24.44 9.51
CA GLU A 44 -20.22 24.99 8.45
C GLU A 44 -19.38 25.41 7.22
N ASP A 45 -18.27 26.11 7.45
CA ASP A 45 -17.40 26.60 6.36
C ASP A 45 -16.67 25.45 5.65
N PHE A 46 -16.24 24.44 6.41
CA PHE A 46 -15.63 23.25 5.82
C PHE A 46 -16.61 22.52 4.89
N ALA A 47 -17.87 22.36 5.32
CA ALA A 47 -18.92 21.72 4.53
C ALA A 47 -19.31 22.56 3.30
N ALA A 48 -19.33 23.88 3.42
CA ALA A 48 -19.65 24.78 2.32
C ALA A 48 -18.56 24.80 1.24
N TRP A 49 -17.28 24.94 1.64
CA TRP A 49 -16.19 25.06 0.68
C TRP A 49 -14.82 24.55 1.10
N GLY A 50 -14.53 24.45 2.39
CA GLY A 50 -13.20 24.04 2.87
C GLY A 50 -12.77 22.65 2.38
N TRP A 51 -13.71 21.75 2.11
CA TRP A 51 -13.43 20.43 1.55
C TRP A 51 -12.69 20.46 0.19
N ARG A 52 -12.72 21.58 -0.55
CA ARG A 52 -12.04 21.73 -1.84
C ARG A 52 -10.53 21.94 -1.71
N ILE A 53 -10.06 22.46 -0.57
CA ILE A 53 -8.63 22.78 -0.35
C ILE A 53 -7.74 21.52 -0.48
N PRO A 54 -8.04 20.37 0.18
CA PRO A 54 -7.26 19.15 0.00
C PRO A 54 -7.20 18.66 -1.46
N PHE A 55 -8.27 18.83 -2.23
CA PHE A 55 -8.30 18.43 -3.64
C PHE A 55 -7.39 19.32 -4.50
N LEU A 56 -7.39 20.64 -4.27
CA LEU A 56 -6.50 21.56 -4.99
C LEU A 56 -5.02 21.26 -4.71
N VAL A 57 -4.67 20.96 -3.45
CA VAL A 57 -3.30 20.52 -3.11
C VAL A 57 -2.95 19.20 -3.82
N SER A 58 -3.91 18.28 -3.94
CA SER A 58 -3.72 17.00 -4.65
C SER A 58 -3.43 17.20 -6.15
N VAL A 59 -3.97 18.25 -6.79
CA VAL A 59 -3.66 18.58 -8.19
C VAL A 59 -2.18 18.92 -8.37
N ILE A 60 -1.59 19.66 -7.44
CA ILE A 60 -0.16 20.00 -7.48
C ILE A 60 0.69 18.72 -7.36
N LEU A 61 0.34 17.85 -6.42
CA LEU A 61 1.01 16.55 -6.23
C LEU A 61 0.88 15.66 -7.47
N LEU A 62 -0.29 15.68 -8.13
CA LEU A 62 -0.50 14.96 -9.38
C LEU A 62 0.42 15.50 -10.49
N GLY A 63 0.57 16.82 -10.62
CA GLY A 63 1.48 17.43 -11.59
C GLY A 63 2.93 16.98 -11.39
N VAL A 64 3.40 16.96 -10.14
CA VAL A 64 4.74 16.44 -9.81
C VAL A 64 4.86 14.95 -10.15
N SER A 65 3.85 14.14 -9.84
CA SER A 65 3.82 12.71 -10.16
C SER A 65 3.89 12.44 -11.67
N VAL A 66 3.17 13.22 -12.47
CA VAL A 66 3.21 13.13 -13.94
C VAL A 66 4.60 13.52 -14.45
N TRP A 67 5.17 14.61 -13.96
CA TRP A 67 6.51 15.05 -14.36
C TRP A 67 7.59 13.99 -14.07
N ILE A 68 7.56 13.39 -12.87
CA ILE A 68 8.47 12.30 -12.50
C ILE A 68 8.29 11.11 -13.45
N ARG A 69 7.05 10.70 -13.73
CA ARG A 69 6.77 9.58 -14.65
C ARG A 69 7.28 9.82 -16.07
N LEU A 70 7.22 11.06 -16.55
CA LEU A 70 7.74 11.43 -17.87
C LEU A 70 9.27 11.42 -17.94
N THR A 71 9.95 11.52 -16.80
CA THR A 71 11.42 11.58 -16.73
C THR A 71 12.05 10.19 -16.49
N LEU A 72 11.25 9.18 -16.12
CA LEU A 72 11.74 7.81 -15.93
C LEU A 72 11.95 7.11 -17.29
N SER A 73 13.19 6.72 -17.58
CA SER A 73 13.54 5.87 -18.72
C SER A 73 13.10 4.41 -18.49
N GLU A 74 12.83 3.67 -19.58
CA GLU A 74 12.49 2.24 -19.50
C GLU A 74 13.52 1.42 -18.71
N SER A 75 13.03 0.35 -18.08
CA SER A 75 13.83 -0.56 -17.25
C SER A 75 14.91 -1.28 -18.07
N PRO A 76 16.19 -1.29 -17.65
CA PRO A 76 17.29 -2.00 -18.31
C PRO A 76 17.02 -3.49 -18.49
N THR A 77 16.24 -4.09 -17.58
CA THR A 77 15.79 -5.48 -17.66
C THR A 77 14.74 -5.66 -18.76
N PHE A 78 13.86 -4.68 -18.96
CA PHE A 78 12.89 -4.69 -20.06
C PHE A 78 13.57 -4.47 -21.41
N GLN A 79 14.56 -3.57 -21.48
CA GLN A 79 15.41 -3.38 -22.67
C GLN A 79 16.19 -4.65 -22.99
N ARG A 80 16.89 -5.25 -22.02
CA ARG A 80 17.57 -6.56 -22.21
C ARG A 80 16.62 -7.67 -22.66
N MET A 81 15.41 -7.74 -22.12
CA MET A 81 14.43 -8.77 -22.52
C MET A 81 13.97 -8.58 -23.98
N LYS A 82 13.87 -7.32 -24.42
CA LYS A 82 13.52 -6.95 -25.79
C LYS A 82 14.67 -7.22 -26.76
N ASP A 83 15.90 -6.92 -26.34
CA ASP A 83 17.13 -7.13 -27.11
C ASP A 83 17.49 -8.62 -27.23
N GLU A 84 17.22 -9.43 -26.19
CA GLU A 84 17.45 -10.89 -26.19
C GLU A 84 16.36 -11.67 -26.96
N GLY A 85 15.31 -11.01 -27.46
CA GLY A 85 14.23 -11.67 -28.20
C GLY A 85 13.40 -12.68 -27.39
N LYS A 86 13.52 -12.67 -26.05
CA LYS A 86 12.85 -13.60 -25.12
C LYS A 86 11.43 -13.15 -24.73
N GLY A 87 10.80 -12.28 -25.51
CA GLY A 87 9.39 -11.97 -25.33
C GLY A 87 8.54 -13.21 -25.60
N SER A 88 7.92 -13.80 -24.57
CA SER A 88 6.96 -14.89 -24.77
C SER A 88 5.84 -14.39 -25.68
N LYS A 89 5.56 -15.14 -26.75
CA LYS A 89 4.49 -14.82 -27.71
C LYS A 89 3.10 -15.14 -27.16
N ALA A 90 2.99 -15.87 -26.04
CA ALA A 90 1.74 -16.27 -25.42
C ALA A 90 1.84 -16.42 -23.88
N PRO A 91 2.14 -15.34 -23.14
CA PRO A 91 2.43 -15.40 -21.70
C PRO A 91 1.24 -15.88 -20.84
N LEU A 92 0.01 -15.60 -21.27
CA LEU A 92 -1.19 -16.07 -20.58
C LEU A 92 -1.42 -17.58 -20.76
N THR A 93 -1.20 -18.09 -21.97
CA THR A 93 -1.36 -19.52 -22.27
C THR A 93 -0.25 -20.36 -21.64
N GLU A 94 0.96 -19.83 -21.51
CA GLU A 94 2.06 -20.52 -20.81
C GLU A 94 1.89 -20.51 -19.28
N ALA A 95 1.33 -19.43 -18.72
CA ALA A 95 1.05 -19.31 -17.30
C ALA A 95 -0.16 -20.14 -16.85
N PHE A 96 -1.24 -20.19 -17.65
CA PHE A 96 -2.50 -20.83 -17.28
C PHE A 96 -2.85 -22.09 -18.08
N GLY A 97 -2.26 -22.29 -19.25
CA GLY A 97 -2.49 -23.49 -20.08
C GLY A 97 -1.72 -24.73 -19.63
N GLN A 98 -0.69 -24.57 -18.80
CA GLN A 98 -0.01 -25.68 -18.14
C GLN A 98 -0.43 -25.76 -16.67
N TRP A 99 -1.08 -26.85 -16.26
CA TRP A 99 -1.65 -27.00 -14.91
C TRP A 99 -0.61 -26.85 -13.79
N LYS A 100 0.65 -27.23 -14.04
CA LYS A 100 1.77 -27.03 -13.09
C LYS A 100 2.03 -25.54 -12.79
N ASN A 101 1.95 -24.68 -13.81
CA ASN A 101 2.12 -23.23 -13.68
C ASN A 101 0.84 -22.58 -13.16
N ALA A 102 -0.32 -23.03 -13.66
CA ALA A 102 -1.62 -22.52 -13.25
C ALA A 102 -1.86 -22.72 -11.74
N LYS A 103 -1.49 -23.88 -11.18
CA LYS A 103 -1.60 -24.15 -9.74
C LYS A 103 -0.77 -23.17 -8.91
N ILE A 104 0.44 -22.84 -9.36
CA ILE A 104 1.32 -21.87 -8.67
C ILE A 104 0.73 -20.46 -8.79
N ALA A 105 0.27 -20.08 -9.99
CA ALA A 105 -0.36 -18.79 -10.24
C ALA A 105 -1.61 -18.59 -9.36
N ILE A 106 -2.51 -19.58 -9.32
CA ILE A 106 -3.73 -19.55 -8.51
C ILE A 106 -3.40 -19.46 -7.01
N LEU A 107 -2.42 -20.24 -6.53
CA LEU A 107 -2.01 -20.19 -5.13
C LEU A 107 -1.39 -18.84 -4.74
N ALA A 108 -0.61 -18.23 -5.63
CA ALA A 108 -0.06 -16.89 -5.43
C ALA A 108 -1.15 -15.79 -5.49
N LEU A 109 -2.13 -15.93 -6.39
CA LEU A 109 -3.22 -14.95 -6.51
C LEU A 109 -4.20 -15.06 -5.33
N LEU A 110 -4.74 -16.24 -5.07
CA LEU A 110 -5.76 -16.44 -4.05
C LEU A 110 -5.19 -16.56 -2.63
N GLY A 111 -4.01 -17.18 -2.46
CA GLY A 111 -3.41 -17.31 -1.14
C GLY A 111 -2.67 -16.04 -0.74
N LEU A 112 -1.64 -15.69 -1.50
CA LEU A 112 -0.74 -14.59 -1.14
C LEU A 112 -1.39 -13.22 -1.35
N THR A 113 -1.93 -12.96 -2.54
CA THR A 113 -2.43 -11.63 -2.90
C THR A 113 -3.74 -11.31 -2.20
N ALA A 114 -4.71 -12.25 -2.21
CA ALA A 114 -5.97 -12.02 -1.50
C ALA A 114 -5.76 -11.93 0.02
N GLY A 115 -4.90 -12.77 0.61
CA GLY A 115 -4.57 -12.69 2.04
C GLY A 115 -3.96 -11.34 2.43
N GLN A 116 -3.00 -10.84 1.65
CA GLN A 116 -2.44 -9.49 1.84
C GLN A 116 -3.50 -8.39 1.68
N ALA A 117 -4.35 -8.48 0.66
CA ALA A 117 -5.42 -7.50 0.45
C ALA A 117 -6.41 -7.46 1.62
N VAL A 118 -6.87 -8.63 2.09
CA VAL A 118 -7.81 -8.71 3.22
C VAL A 118 -7.22 -8.07 4.47
N VAL A 119 -5.97 -8.41 4.82
CA VAL A 119 -5.30 -7.80 5.99
C VAL A 119 -5.18 -6.29 5.81
N TRP A 120 -4.71 -5.85 4.64
CA TRP A 120 -4.51 -4.43 4.39
C TRP A 120 -5.81 -3.62 4.44
N TYR A 121 -6.86 -4.04 3.74
CA TYR A 121 -8.15 -3.34 3.74
C TYR A 121 -8.84 -3.37 5.11
N SER A 122 -8.76 -4.49 5.82
CA SER A 122 -9.39 -4.64 7.14
C SER A 122 -8.70 -3.74 8.18
N GLY A 123 -7.37 -3.70 8.19
CA GLY A 123 -6.61 -2.85 9.09
C GLY A 123 -6.73 -1.37 8.76
N GLN A 124 -6.74 -1.02 7.47
CA GLN A 124 -6.63 0.37 7.04
C GLN A 124 -7.98 1.08 6.93
N PHE A 125 -8.99 0.42 6.34
CA PHE A 125 -10.29 1.04 6.05
C PHE A 125 -11.38 0.54 6.98
N TYR A 126 -11.43 -0.77 7.24
CA TYR A 126 -12.50 -1.33 8.05
C TYR A 126 -12.37 -0.92 9.52
N ALA A 127 -11.15 -0.83 10.06
CA ALA A 127 -10.93 -0.28 11.40
C ALA A 127 -11.42 1.18 11.53
N LEU A 128 -11.15 2.03 10.52
CA LEU A 128 -11.66 3.40 10.47
C LEU A 128 -13.19 3.41 10.44
N PHE A 129 -13.78 2.62 9.54
CA PHE A 129 -15.24 2.52 9.40
C PHE A 129 -15.89 2.03 10.70
N PHE A 130 -15.32 1.04 11.37
CA PHE A 130 -15.82 0.48 12.62
C PHE A 130 -15.78 1.51 13.76
N LEU A 131 -14.67 2.23 13.93
CA LEU A 131 -14.55 3.30 14.93
C LEU A 131 -15.59 4.41 14.71
N GLN A 132 -15.80 4.79 13.46
CA GLN A 132 -16.70 5.90 13.13
C GLN A 132 -18.18 5.51 13.13
N ASN A 133 -18.55 4.36 12.56
CA ASN A 133 -19.95 4.01 12.30
C ASN A 133 -20.54 3.08 13.37
N VAL A 134 -19.73 2.23 13.98
CA VAL A 134 -20.19 1.27 15.00
C VAL A 134 -19.97 1.84 16.39
N LEU A 135 -18.73 2.21 16.73
CA LEU A 135 -18.39 2.79 18.02
C LEU A 135 -18.78 4.27 18.15
N LYS A 136 -19.15 4.92 17.04
CA LYS A 136 -19.56 6.33 16.97
C LYS A 136 -18.58 7.29 17.64
N VAL A 137 -17.29 6.98 17.56
CA VAL A 137 -16.22 7.88 18.03
C VAL A 137 -16.22 9.13 17.16
N ASP A 138 -15.92 10.28 17.77
CA ASP A 138 -15.90 11.53 17.04
C ASP A 138 -14.86 11.50 15.90
N LEU A 139 -15.20 12.16 14.79
CA LEU A 139 -14.41 12.13 13.56
C LEU A 139 -12.98 12.63 13.77
N GLN A 140 -12.78 13.59 14.67
CA GLN A 140 -11.47 14.18 14.91
C GLN A 140 -10.55 13.19 15.63
N THR A 141 -11.05 12.53 16.68
CA THR A 141 -10.33 11.48 17.40
C THR A 141 -10.03 10.28 16.50
N VAL A 142 -10.98 9.83 15.68
CA VAL A 142 -10.73 8.73 14.71
C VAL A 142 -9.61 9.10 13.75
N ASN A 143 -9.65 10.31 13.17
CA ASN A 143 -8.61 10.75 12.25
C ASN A 143 -7.22 10.83 12.92
N ILE A 144 -7.15 11.28 14.18
CA ILE A 144 -5.89 11.32 14.95
C ILE A 144 -5.36 9.90 15.21
N LEU A 145 -6.22 8.97 15.65
CA LEU A 145 -5.83 7.59 15.90
C LEU A 145 -5.31 6.91 14.63
N ILE A 146 -5.98 7.10 13.50
CA ILE A 146 -5.55 6.57 12.20
C ILE A 146 -4.25 7.23 11.76
N ALA A 147 -4.08 8.53 11.95
CA ALA A 147 -2.84 9.22 11.64
C ALA A 147 -1.66 8.63 12.43
N ILE A 148 -1.81 8.43 13.74
CA ILE A 148 -0.78 7.80 14.59
C ILE A 148 -0.50 6.37 14.12
N ALA A 149 -1.54 5.58 13.84
CA ALA A 149 -1.40 4.21 13.35
C ALA A 149 -0.63 4.16 12.01
N LEU A 150 -0.91 5.08 11.10
CA LEU A 150 -0.23 5.20 9.82
C LEU A 150 1.24 5.60 9.98
N ALA A 151 1.53 6.55 10.87
CA ALA A 151 2.90 6.96 11.15
C ALA A 151 3.74 5.79 11.70
N LEU A 152 3.19 5.05 12.68
CA LEU A 152 3.84 3.85 13.21
C LEU A 152 3.98 2.77 12.12
N GLY A 153 2.91 2.49 11.38
CA GLY A 153 2.89 1.51 10.28
C GLY A 153 3.94 1.81 9.21
N SER A 154 4.16 3.08 8.88
CA SER A 154 5.16 3.52 7.90
C SER A 154 6.59 3.10 8.29
N ILE A 155 6.93 3.19 9.58
CA ILE A 155 8.22 2.75 10.11
C ILE A 155 8.32 1.23 10.04
N PHE A 156 7.26 0.53 10.45
CA PHE A 156 7.24 -0.93 10.42
C PHE A 156 7.33 -1.49 9.00
N PHE A 157 6.75 -0.85 7.97
CA PHE A 157 6.92 -1.27 6.57
C PHE A 157 8.39 -1.29 6.17
N VAL A 158 9.16 -0.26 6.54
CA VAL A 158 10.59 -0.18 6.22
C VAL A 158 11.38 -1.25 6.98
N VAL A 159 11.13 -1.39 8.29
CA VAL A 159 11.82 -2.35 9.16
C VAL A 159 11.57 -3.79 8.70
N PHE A 160 10.31 -4.17 8.47
CA PHE A 160 9.97 -5.52 8.02
C PHE A 160 10.36 -5.76 6.56
N GLY A 161 10.39 -4.72 5.71
CA GLY A 161 10.94 -4.82 4.35
C GLY A 161 12.42 -5.15 4.35
N TRP A 162 13.22 -4.44 5.15
CA TRP A 162 14.64 -4.76 5.35
C TRP A 162 14.84 -6.14 5.98
N LEU A 163 14.03 -6.49 6.99
CA LEU A 163 14.12 -7.79 7.62
C LEU A 163 13.79 -8.92 6.62
N SER A 164 12.85 -8.69 5.69
CA SER A 164 12.47 -9.67 4.66
C SER A 164 13.62 -10.03 3.73
N ASP A 165 14.56 -9.11 3.54
CA ASP A 165 15.76 -9.34 2.74
C ASP A 165 16.79 -10.19 3.50
N LYS A 166 16.79 -10.19 4.84
CA LYS A 166 17.73 -10.97 5.66
C LYS A 166 17.26 -12.39 6.00
N ILE A 167 16.00 -12.54 6.41
CA ILE A 167 15.44 -13.83 6.85
C ILE A 167 14.58 -14.53 5.79
N GLY A 168 14.39 -13.88 4.64
CA GLY A 168 13.54 -14.34 3.56
C GLY A 168 12.08 -13.90 3.72
N ARG A 169 11.39 -13.78 2.58
CA ARG A 169 10.04 -13.18 2.49
C ARG A 169 8.93 -14.06 3.05
N LYS A 170 9.03 -15.39 2.84
CA LYS A 170 8.03 -16.37 3.25
C LYS A 170 7.73 -16.35 4.76
N PRO A 171 8.71 -16.42 5.67
CA PRO A 171 8.42 -16.40 7.12
C PRO A 171 7.77 -15.10 7.58
N ILE A 172 8.17 -13.94 7.04
CA ILE A 172 7.57 -12.65 7.42
C ILE A 172 6.11 -12.56 7.02
N ILE A 173 5.78 -12.97 5.80
CA ILE A 173 4.39 -12.94 5.32
C ILE A 173 3.52 -13.89 6.14
N MET A 174 4.01 -15.10 6.42
CA MET A 174 3.27 -16.08 7.24
C MET A 174 3.07 -15.59 8.68
N ALA A 175 4.09 -14.97 9.28
CA ALA A 175 3.99 -14.38 10.61
C ALA A 175 2.97 -13.22 10.65
N GLY A 176 2.97 -12.35 9.62
CA GLY A 176 2.00 -11.27 9.50
C GLY A 176 0.56 -11.78 9.36
N LEU A 177 0.34 -12.81 8.54
CA LEU A 177 -0.98 -13.45 8.41
C LEU A 177 -1.43 -14.11 9.72
N ALA A 178 -0.53 -14.80 10.42
CA ALA A 178 -0.85 -15.38 11.73
C ALA A 178 -1.21 -14.30 12.75
N LEU A 179 -0.44 -13.22 12.81
CA LEU A 179 -0.71 -12.09 13.71
C LEU A 179 -2.04 -11.42 13.40
N ALA A 180 -2.42 -11.29 12.12
CA ALA A 180 -3.73 -10.79 11.72
C ALA A 180 -4.88 -11.67 12.22
N ILE A 181 -4.74 -13.01 12.16
CA ILE A 181 -5.74 -13.95 12.69
C ILE A 181 -5.93 -13.72 14.19
N PHE A 182 -4.85 -13.58 14.95
CA PHE A 182 -4.92 -13.38 16.41
C PHE A 182 -5.39 -11.99 16.83
N THR A 183 -5.17 -10.97 16.01
CA THR A 183 -5.50 -9.58 16.38
C THR A 183 -6.86 -9.12 15.87
N TYR A 184 -7.30 -9.53 14.69
CA TYR A 184 -8.58 -9.05 14.14
C TYR A 184 -9.80 -9.67 14.80
N PHE A 185 -9.74 -10.96 15.16
CA PHE A 185 -10.83 -11.62 15.86
C PHE A 185 -11.22 -10.94 17.19
N PRO A 186 -10.28 -10.59 18.10
CA PRO A 186 -10.61 -9.86 19.31
C PRO A 186 -10.96 -8.39 19.05
N LEU A 187 -10.30 -7.73 18.09
CA LEU A 187 -10.53 -6.30 17.79
C LEU A 187 -11.98 -6.01 17.38
N PHE A 188 -12.61 -6.90 16.60
CA PHE A 188 -13.99 -6.71 16.11
C PHE A 188 -15.05 -7.41 16.97
N LYS A 189 -14.66 -8.09 18.05
CA LYS A 189 -15.59 -8.65 19.05
C LYS A 189 -15.72 -7.77 20.30
N ALA A 190 -14.78 -6.86 20.52
CA ALA A 190 -14.75 -5.95 21.66
C ALA A 190 -15.78 -4.81 21.53
#